data_AF-A0A2V9SKJ6-F1
#
_entry.id   AF-A0A2V9SKJ6-F1
#
_cell.length_a   1.000
_cell.length_b   1.000
_cell.length_c   1.000
_cell.angle_alpha   90.00
_cell.angle_beta   90.00
_cell.angle_gamma   90.00
#
_symmetry.space_group_name_H-M   'P 1'
#
loop_
_entity.id
_entity.type
_entity.pdbx_description
1 polymer ?
#
loop_
_entity_poly.entity_id
_entity_poly.type
_entity_poly.pdbx_seq_one_letter_code
_entity_poly.pdbx_strand_id
1 'polypeptide(L)' 'MSEIFIRQATARDLNHILGHRRSMFEAMGERDSASLDAMARVSENYFRSALENGTYRAWLAEASQGHVVGGGGVVISA' A
#
# COMPACT_ATOMS: atom_id res chain seq x y z
N MET A 1 15.83 1.90 -19.31
CA MET A 1 14.85 2.21 -18.25
C MET A 1 13.51 1.72 -18.75
N SER A 2 12.82 0.88 -17.97
CA SER A 2 11.46 0.46 -18.31
C SER A 2 10.51 1.63 -18.15
N GLU A 3 9.52 1.74 -19.03
CA GLU A 3 8.44 2.74 -18.91
C GLU A 3 7.63 2.47 -17.63
N ILE A 4 7.24 3.55 -16.94
CA ILE A 4 6.48 3.50 -15.70
C ILE A 4 5.12 4.15 -15.91
N PHE A 5 4.06 3.41 -15.59
CA PHE A 5 2.69 3.90 -15.62
C PHE A 5 2.15 4.06 -14.21
N ILE A 6 1.56 5.22 -13.91
CA ILE A 6 0.92 5.46 -12.63
C ILE A 6 -0.58 5.25 -12.81
N ARG A 7 -1.18 4.37 -12.00
CA ARG A 7 -2.62 4.17 -11.96
C ARG A 7 -3.16 4.28 -10.54
N GLN A 8 -4.45 4.59 -10.42
CA GLN A 8 -5.13 4.55 -9.14
C GLN A 8 -5.21 3.10 -8.65
N ALA A 9 -4.98 2.91 -7.35
CA ALA A 9 -5.15 1.64 -6.67
C ALA A 9 -6.65 1.34 -6.46
N THR A 10 -6.98 0.05 -6.47
CA THR A 10 -8.31 -0.47 -6.18
C THR A 10 -8.25 -1.37 -4.93
N ALA A 11 -9.40 -1.83 -4.44
CA ALA A 11 -9.46 -2.81 -3.35
C ALA A 11 -8.67 -4.11 -3.66
N ARG A 12 -8.47 -4.46 -4.95
CA ARG A 12 -7.66 -5.63 -5.35
C ARG A 12 -6.17 -5.44 -5.07
N ASP A 13 -5.73 -4.20 -4.92
CA ASP A 13 -4.34 -3.84 -4.69
C ASP A 13 -3.97 -3.77 -3.19
N LEU A 14 -4.89 -4.16 -2.31
CA LEU A 14 -4.71 -4.07 -0.85
C LEU A 14 -3.40 -4.73 -0.38
N ASN A 15 -3.04 -5.87 -0.95
CA ASN A 15 -1.81 -6.57 -0.60
C ASN A 15 -0.55 -5.75 -0.95
N HIS A 16 -0.55 -5.02 -2.07
CA HIS A 16 0.55 -4.12 -2.41
C HIS A 16 0.64 -2.96 -1.43
N ILE A 17 -0.50 -2.38 -1.03
CA ILE A 17 -0.55 -1.29 -0.06
C ILE A 17 0.00 -1.73 1.31
N LEU A 18 -0.45 -2.88 1.80
CA LEU A 18 0.04 -3.46 3.06
C LEU A 18 1.53 -3.83 2.99
N GLY A 19 1.97 -4.40 1.86
CA GLY A 19 3.37 -4.72 1.61
C GLY A 19 4.27 -3.49 1.60
N HIS A 20 3.87 -2.42 0.91
CA HIS A 20 4.59 -1.14 0.93
C HIS A 20 4.66 -0.54 2.34
N ARG A 21 3.54 -0.55 3.08
CA ARG A 21 3.50 -0.05 4.46
C ARG A 21 4.42 -0.85 5.38
N ARG A 22 4.41 -2.19 5.30
CA ARG A 22 5.32 -3.06 6.06
C ARG A 22 6.78 -2.75 5.74
N SER A 23 7.12 -2.68 4.45
CA SER A 23 8.49 -2.38 3.98
C SER A 23 8.95 -0.98 4.41
N MET A 24 8.03 -0.01 4.45
CA MET A 24 8.31 1.35 4.94
C MET A 24 8.66 1.34 6.43
N PHE A 25 7.88 0.67 7.28
CA PHE A 25 8.20 0.58 8.72
C PHE A 25 9.50 -0.19 8.97
N GLU A 26 9.75 -1.26 8.22
CA GLU A 26 11.00 -2.00 8.27
C GLU A 26 12.20 -1.10 7.93
N ALA A 27 12.10 -0.32 6.86
CA ALA A 27 13.14 0.65 6.46
C ALA A 27 13.32 1.79 7.48
N MET A 28 12.26 2.14 8.24
CA MET A 28 12.32 3.12 9.33
C MET A 28 12.97 2.57 10.61
N GLY A 29 13.34 1.29 10.63
CA GLY A 29 14.11 0.68 11.71
C GLY A 29 13.32 -0.26 12.62
N GLU A 30 12.03 -0.51 12.34
CA GLU A 30 11.32 -1.62 13.00
C GLU A 30 11.87 -2.95 12.48
N ARG A 31 12.31 -3.81 13.39
CA ARG A 31 13.00 -5.08 13.04
C ARG A 31 12.29 -6.31 13.58
N ASP A 32 11.29 -6.14 14.43
CA ASP A 32 10.47 -7.25 14.88
C ASP A 32 9.47 -7.64 13.78
N SER A 33 9.72 -8.78 13.14
CA SER A 33 8.83 -9.34 12.12
C SER A 33 7.43 -9.61 12.65
N ALA A 34 7.27 -9.98 13.93
CA ALA A 34 5.97 -10.25 14.51
C ALA A 34 5.14 -8.96 14.65
N SER A 35 5.76 -7.87 15.11
CA SER A 35 5.17 -6.54 15.14
C SER A 35 4.77 -6.05 13.74
N LEU A 36 5.66 -6.20 12.75
CA LEU A 36 5.39 -5.83 11.35
C LEU A 36 4.20 -6.60 10.76
N ASP A 37 4.12 -7.90 11.01
CA ASP A 37 3.03 -8.75 10.53
C ASP A 37 1.72 -8.46 11.25
N ALA A 38 1.77 -8.20 12.56
CA ALA A 38 0.61 -7.77 13.34
C ALA A 38 0.07 -6.42 12.82
N MET A 39 0.95 -5.47 12.55
CA MET A 39 0.59 -4.17 11.97
C MET A 39 -0.10 -4.33 10.62
N ALA A 40 0.43 -5.20 9.74
CA ALA A 40 -0.19 -5.47 8.44
C ALA A 40 -1.60 -6.06 8.60
N ARG A 41 -1.79 -7.06 9.48
CA ARG A 41 -3.10 -7.67 9.75
C ARG A 41 -4.12 -6.68 10.29
N VAL A 42 -3.74 -5.88 11.29
CA VAL A 42 -4.65 -4.88 11.89
C VAL A 42 -5.01 -3.79 10.87
N SER A 43 -4.07 -3.42 10.01
CA SER A 43 -4.27 -2.40 8.98
C SER A 43 -5.19 -2.87 7.83
N GLU A 44 -5.33 -4.17 7.60
CA GLU A 44 -6.08 -4.72 6.47
C GLU A 44 -7.53 -4.22 6.43
N ASN A 45 -8.26 -4.38 7.54
CA ASN A 45 -9.66 -3.99 7.63
C ASN A 45 -9.85 -2.48 7.46
N TYR A 46 -8.93 -1.68 8.01
CA TYR A 46 -8.93 -0.23 7.85
C TYR A 46 -8.77 0.17 6.38
N PHE A 47 -7.71 -0.30 5.70
CA PHE A 47 -7.46 0.09 4.32
C PHE A 47 -8.49 -0.45 3.35
N ARG A 48 -9.02 -1.66 3.57
CA ARG A 48 -10.13 -2.20 2.78
C ARG A 48 -11.34 -1.27 2.82
N SER A 49 -11.82 -0.95 4.03
CA SER A 49 -12.96 -0.05 4.20
C SER A 49 -12.68 1.36 3.67
N ALA A 50 -11.48 1.89 3.94
CA ALA A 50 -11.11 3.24 3.53
C ALA A 50 -10.96 3.40 2.00
N LEU A 51 -10.52 2.36 1.30
CA LEU A 51 -10.53 2.32 -0.17
C LEU A 51 -11.96 2.29 -0.72
N GLU A 52 -12.84 1.48 -0.12
CA GLU A 52 -14.23 1.33 -0.56
C GLU A 52 -15.06 2.60 -0.35
N ASN A 53 -14.91 3.26 0.80
CA ASN A 53 -15.64 4.48 1.13
C ASN A 53 -14.94 5.77 0.65
N GLY A 54 -13.75 5.66 0.07
CA GLY A 54 -12.99 6.77 -0.50
C GLY A 54 -12.26 7.67 0.51
N THR A 55 -12.23 7.32 1.79
CA THR A 55 -11.44 8.02 2.83
C THR A 55 -9.95 7.71 2.76
N TYR A 56 -9.54 6.77 1.92
CA TYR A 56 -8.15 6.57 1.53
C TYR A 56 -8.06 6.40 0.01
N ARG A 57 -7.14 7.15 -0.62
CA ARG A 57 -6.81 7.03 -2.04
C ARG A 57 -5.35 6.69 -2.20
N ALA A 58 -5.04 5.79 -3.12
CA ALA A 58 -3.67 5.41 -3.42
C ALA A 58 -3.44 5.29 -4.93
N TRP A 59 -2.17 5.39 -5.31
CA TRP A 59 -1.68 5.19 -6.66
C TRP A 59 -0.49 4.24 -6.64
N LEU A 60 -0.40 3.42 -7.67
CA LEU A 60 0.67 2.46 -7.88
C LEU A 60 1.44 2.81 -9.15
N ALA A 61 2.76 2.68 -9.07
CA ALA A 61 3.65 2.74 -10.21
C ALA A 61 3.87 1.31 -10.73
N GLU A 62 3.52 1.07 -11.98
CA GLU A 62 3.70 -0.20 -12.67
C GLU A 62 4.78 -0.09 -13.73
N ALA A 63 5.71 -1.06 -13.72
CA ALA A 63 6.62 -1.30 -14.82
C ALA A 63 5.95 -2.21 -15.88
N SER A 64 6.70 -2.57 -16.91
CA SER A 64 6.27 -3.49 -17.97
C SER A 64 5.57 -4.74 -17.41
N GLN A 65 4.48 -5.16 -18.05
CA GLN A 65 3.68 -6.34 -17.68
C GLN A 65 2.91 -6.20 -16.34
N GLY A 66 2.64 -4.99 -15.87
CA GLY A 66 1.81 -4.74 -14.68
C GLY A 66 2.52 -5.02 -13.36
N HIS A 67 3.86 -5.04 -13.38
CA HIS A 67 4.64 -5.26 -12.16
C HIS A 67 4.66 -3.98 -11.32
N VAL A 68 4.01 -4.00 -10.15
CA VAL A 68 4.00 -2.88 -9.21
C VAL A 68 5.38 -2.72 -8.59
N VAL A 69 6.01 -1.56 -8.80
CA VAL A 69 7.36 -1.22 -8.30
C VAL A 69 7.36 -0.18 -7.19
N GLY A 70 6.19 0.40 -6.90
CA GLY A 70 6.03 1.37 -5.82
C GLY A 70 4.61 1.91 -5.74
N GLY A 71 4.35 2.73 -4.73
CA GLY A 71 3.06 3.37 -4.57
C GLY A 71 3.05 4.41 -3.46
N GLY A 72 1.99 5.21 -3.44
CA GLY A 72 1.75 6.24 -2.45
C GLY A 72 0.27 6.33 -2.11
N GLY A 73 -0.03 6.70 -0.86
CA GLY A 73 -1.38 6.78 -0.34
C GLY A 73 -1.65 8.07 0.42
N VAL A 74 -2.88 8.55 0.34
CA VAL A 74 -3.37 9.74 1.02
C VAL A 74 -4.63 9.38 1.79
N VAL A 75 -4.61 9.66 3.09
CA VAL A 75 -5.81 9.61 3.94
C VAL A 75 -6.56 10.93 3.74
N ILE A 76 -7.86 10.83 3.47
CA ILE A 76 -8.78 11.96 3.31
C ILE A 76 -9.63 12.02 4.58
N SER A 77 -9.32 12.98 5.45
CA SER A 77 -10.11 13.31 6.63
C SER A 77 -10.68 14.72 6.49
N ALA A 78 -11.87 14.93 7.07
CA ALA A 78 -12.51 16.24 7.16
C ALA A 78 -11.80 17.17 8.15
#